data_AF-A0A1Q9VJH3-F1
#
_entry.id   AF-A0A1Q9VJH3-F1
#
_cell.length_a   1.000
_cell.length_b   1.000
_cell.length_c   1.000
_cell.angle_alpha   90.00
_cell.angle_beta   90.00
_cell.angle_gamma   90.00
#
_symmetry.space_group_name_H-M   'P 1'
#
loop_
_entity.id
_entity.type
_entity.pdbx_description
1 polymer ?
#
loop_
_entity_poly.entity_id
_entity_poly.type
_entity_poly.pdbx_seq_one_letter_code
_entity_poly.pdbx_strand_id
1 'polypeptide(L)'
;MTGPDGVRPPDDVPRDDMTDESIAPWTSFEQVGPAALRVSFTAGTTSCYGTRAAVREEADEILIATIVGTIPEAHSACPDVGRAATLLVELEDDVGDREVRHLDGDGLLRR
;
A
#
# COMPACT_ATOMS: atom_id res chain seq x y z
N MET A 1 -0.51 24.44 10.64
CA MET A 1 -0.52 25.06 9.30
C MET A 1 -1.18 24.08 8.35
N THR A 2 -2.47 24.23 8.08
CA THR A 2 -3.20 23.39 7.12
C THR A 2 -3.60 24.33 5.98
N GLY A 3 -2.98 24.17 4.82
CA GLY A 3 -3.18 25.06 3.67
C GLY A 3 -4.60 24.93 3.07
N PRO A 4 -5.08 25.92 2.31
CA PRO A 4 -6.52 26.12 2.05
C PRO A 4 -7.15 25.17 1.03
N ASP A 5 -6.40 24.26 0.43
CA ASP A 5 -6.92 23.21 -0.45
C ASP A 5 -6.17 21.92 -0.11
N GLY A 6 -6.82 21.03 0.66
CA GLY A 6 -6.28 19.77 1.12
C GLY A 6 -6.09 18.75 -0.01
N VAL A 7 -5.27 19.09 -1.01
CA VAL A 7 -4.89 18.18 -2.09
C VAL A 7 -3.94 17.14 -1.49
N ARG A 8 -4.52 16.05 -0.98
CA ARG A 8 -3.75 14.85 -0.63
C ARG A 8 -3.02 14.38 -1.89
N PRO A 9 -1.75 13.93 -1.79
CA PRO A 9 -1.09 13.28 -2.91
C PRO A 9 -1.99 12.17 -3.49
N PRO A 10 -1.94 11.93 -4.82
CA PRO A 10 -2.67 10.81 -5.40
C PRO A 10 -2.19 9.49 -4.78
N ASP A 11 -3.09 8.52 -4.72
CA ASP A 11 -2.73 7.15 -4.35
C ASP A 11 -1.71 6.59 -5.36
N ASP A 12 -0.78 5.79 -4.87
CA ASP A 12 0.16 5.07 -5.70
C ASP A 12 -0.60 4.12 -6.65
N VAL A 13 -0.02 3.93 -7.84
CA VAL A 13 -0.50 2.93 -8.78
C VAL A 13 0.16 1.58 -8.43
N PRO A 14 -0.61 0.53 -8.13
CA PRO A 14 -0.05 -0.79 -7.85
C PRO A 14 0.82 -1.30 -9.00
N ARG A 15 1.94 -1.94 -8.66
CA ARG A 15 2.85 -2.59 -9.63
C ARG A 15 3.02 -4.07 -9.33
N ASP A 16 3.07 -4.86 -10.39
CA ASP A 16 3.22 -6.32 -10.34
C ASP A 16 4.59 -6.81 -10.84
N ASP A 17 5.41 -5.91 -11.37
CA ASP A 17 6.70 -6.16 -12.02
C ASP A 17 7.90 -5.75 -11.15
N MET A 18 7.70 -5.70 -9.83
CA MET A 18 8.74 -5.34 -8.87
C MET A 18 9.66 -6.52 -8.55
N THR A 19 10.92 -6.21 -8.25
CA THR A 19 11.89 -7.14 -7.65
C THR A 19 12.24 -6.71 -6.23
N ASP A 20 12.96 -7.57 -5.49
CA ASP A 20 13.43 -7.27 -4.12
C ASP A 20 12.28 -6.82 -3.19
N GLU A 21 11.13 -7.50 -3.33
CA GLU A 21 9.93 -7.13 -2.60
C GLU A 21 10.11 -7.33 -1.09
N SER A 22 9.59 -6.38 -0.32
CA SER A 22 9.53 -6.43 1.13
C SER A 22 8.22 -5.84 1.63
N ILE A 23 7.81 -6.27 2.82
CA ILE A 23 6.60 -5.74 3.46
C ILE A 23 6.93 -4.41 4.10
N ALA A 24 6.20 -3.38 3.69
CA ALA A 24 6.15 -2.13 4.40
C ALA A 24 5.00 -2.18 5.41
N PRO A 25 5.23 -1.99 6.71
CA PRO A 25 4.13 -1.89 7.65
C PRO A 25 3.35 -0.59 7.38
N TRP A 26 2.04 -0.72 7.19
CA TRP A 26 1.16 0.43 7.10
C TRP A 26 0.87 1.02 8.48
N THR A 27 0.63 2.33 8.52
CA THR A 27 0.49 3.12 9.75
C THR A 27 -0.95 3.51 10.04
N SER A 28 -1.77 3.68 9.01
CA SER A 28 -3.21 3.93 9.14
C SER A 28 -3.98 3.48 7.91
N PHE A 29 -5.29 3.35 8.05
CA PHE A 29 -6.22 3.15 6.94
C PHE A 29 -7.43 4.08 7.09
N GLU A 30 -8.10 4.35 5.97
CA GLU A 30 -9.33 5.14 5.86
C GLU A 30 -10.30 4.38 4.96
N GLN A 31 -11.54 4.20 5.41
CA GLN A 31 -12.59 3.69 4.53
C GLN A 31 -13.10 4.82 3.63
N VAL A 32 -13.05 4.58 2.32
CA VAL A 32 -13.31 5.61 1.29
C VAL A 32 -14.46 5.22 0.37
N GLY A 33 -15.00 4.02 0.56
CA GLY A 33 -16.18 3.46 -0.07
C GLY A 33 -16.62 2.19 0.66
N PRO A 34 -17.76 1.60 0.29
CA PRO A 34 -18.30 0.42 0.96
C PRO A 34 -17.33 -0.76 0.89
N ALA A 35 -16.69 -1.00 -0.26
CA ALA A 35 -15.65 -2.02 -0.48
C ALA A 35 -14.29 -1.40 -0.87
N ALA A 36 -13.94 -0.24 -0.31
CA ALA A 36 -12.70 0.46 -0.65
C ALA A 36 -12.00 1.04 0.58
N LEU A 37 -10.74 0.68 0.74
CA LEU A 37 -9.87 1.14 1.82
C LEU A 37 -8.67 1.88 1.22
N ARG A 38 -8.32 3.03 1.80
CA ARG A 38 -7.07 3.71 1.53
C ARG A 38 -6.09 3.44 2.66
N VAL A 39 -4.94 2.89 2.33
CA VAL A 39 -3.93 2.48 3.30
C VAL A 39 -2.72 3.39 3.21
N SER A 40 -2.27 3.93 4.34
CA SER A 40 -1.12 4.84 4.43
C SER A 40 0.10 4.12 4.97
N PHE A 41 1.25 4.32 4.33
CA PHE A 41 2.51 3.66 4.69
C PHE A 41 3.71 4.48 4.22
N THR A 42 4.92 4.02 4.53
CA THR A 42 6.16 4.63 4.04
C THR A 42 6.72 3.79 2.91
N ALA A 43 7.02 4.42 1.76
CA ALA A 43 7.64 3.79 0.60
C ALA A 43 8.88 4.57 0.16
N GLY A 44 9.70 4.01 -0.74
CA GLY A 44 10.78 4.75 -1.38
C GLY A 44 10.28 5.78 -2.40
N THR A 45 11.17 6.35 -3.22
CA THR A 45 10.76 7.26 -4.30
C THR A 45 10.07 6.51 -5.47
N THR A 46 9.06 7.11 -6.10
CA THR A 46 8.29 6.46 -7.19
C THR A 46 9.11 6.16 -8.45
N SER A 47 10.25 6.84 -8.63
CA SER A 47 11.19 6.60 -9.73
C SER A 47 12.06 5.34 -9.54
N CYS A 48 12.03 4.74 -8.34
CA CYS A 48 12.90 3.64 -7.96
C CYS A 48 12.14 2.47 -7.35
N TYR A 49 11.05 2.77 -6.66
CA TYR A 49 10.29 1.80 -5.92
C TYR A 49 8.84 1.85 -6.36
N GLY A 50 8.30 0.67 -6.62
CA GLY A 50 6.88 0.45 -6.80
C GLY A 50 6.24 0.08 -5.47
N THR A 51 4.92 0.07 -5.47
CA THR A 51 4.14 -0.39 -4.32
C THR A 51 2.99 -1.27 -4.80
N ARG A 52 2.52 -2.18 -3.96
CA ARG A 52 1.26 -2.91 -4.15
C ARG A 52 0.70 -3.31 -2.79
N ALA A 53 -0.55 -3.74 -2.76
CA ALA A 53 -1.15 -4.35 -1.58
C ALA A 53 -1.37 -5.84 -1.80
N ALA A 54 -1.34 -6.61 -0.71
CA ALA A 54 -1.91 -7.94 -0.65
C ALA A 54 -3.05 -7.91 0.36
N VAL A 55 -4.19 -8.48 -0.02
CA VAL A 55 -5.42 -8.50 0.78
C VAL A 55 -5.83 -9.95 0.98
N ARG A 56 -6.26 -10.28 2.19
CA ARG A 56 -7.00 -11.49 2.50
C ARG A 56 -8.27 -11.09 3.23
N GLU A 57 -9.40 -11.42 2.62
CA GLU A 57 -10.72 -11.17 3.21
C GLU A 57 -11.21 -12.44 3.89
N GLU A 58 -11.52 -12.31 5.17
CA GLU A 58 -12.16 -13.33 5.98
C GLU A 58 -13.57 -12.85 6.37
N ALA A 59 -14.35 -13.71 7.02
CA ALA A 59 -15.74 -13.39 7.39
C ALA A 59 -15.86 -12.17 8.31
N ASP A 60 -14.92 -12.00 9.24
CA ASP A 60 -14.92 -10.96 10.27
C ASP A 60 -13.66 -10.07 10.25
N GLU A 61 -12.68 -10.36 9.38
CA GLU A 61 -11.41 -9.66 9.30
C GLU A 61 -11.02 -9.33 7.85
N ILE A 62 -10.34 -8.20 7.67
CA ILE A 62 -9.69 -7.82 6.42
C ILE A 62 -8.21 -7.65 6.73
N LEU A 63 -7.39 -8.57 6.24
CA LEU A 63 -5.95 -8.57 6.46
C LEU A 63 -5.26 -7.88 5.28
N ILE A 64 -4.50 -6.83 5.54
CA ILE A 64 -3.79 -6.06 4.51
C ILE A 64 -2.29 -6.00 4.80
N ALA A 65 -1.49 -6.27 3.78
CA ALA A 65 -0.06 -5.94 3.76
C ALA A 65 0.22 -4.98 2.61
N THR A 66 1.03 -3.93 2.85
CA THR A 66 1.61 -3.14 1.77
C THR A 66 3.00 -3.67 1.46
N ILE A 67 3.32 -3.74 0.18
CA ILE A 67 4.53 -4.37 -0.34
C ILE A 67 5.23 -3.34 -1.20
N VAL A 68 6.53 -3.20 -1.00
CA VAL A 68 7.39 -2.29 -1.74
C VAL A 68 8.52 -3.07 -2.36
N GLY A 69 8.93 -2.69 -3.56
CA GLY A 69 10.01 -3.34 -4.29
C GLY A 69 10.61 -2.42 -5.32
N THR A 70 11.75 -2.81 -5.87
CA THR A 70 12.44 -2.05 -6.92
C THR A 70 11.75 -2.28 -8.26
N ILE A 71 11.53 -1.20 -9.02
CA ILE A 71 10.95 -1.29 -10.36
C ILE A 71 12.04 -1.48 -11.43
N PRO A 72 11.73 -2.13 -12.55
CA PRO A 72 12.73 -2.39 -13.59
C PRO A 72 13.26 -1.12 -14.26
N GLU A 73 12.49 -0.01 -14.22
CA GLU A 73 12.90 1.28 -14.76
C GLU A 73 13.74 2.12 -13.78
N ALA A 74 14.03 1.58 -12.59
CA ALA A 74 14.81 2.28 -11.58
C ALA A 74 16.19 2.68 -12.14
N HIS A 75 16.54 3.95 -12.00
CA HIS A 75 17.89 4.42 -12.29
C HIS A 75 18.87 3.88 -11.24
N SER A 76 20.15 3.78 -11.58
CA SER A 76 21.20 3.33 -10.65
C SER A 76 21.35 4.21 -9.40
N ALA A 77 20.83 5.43 -9.43
CA ALA A 77 20.77 6.34 -8.30
C ALA A 77 19.38 6.29 -7.65
N CYS A 78 19.21 5.42 -6.66
CA CYS A 78 18.01 5.38 -5.83
C CYS A 78 18.31 5.91 -4.43
N PRO A 79 17.85 7.13 -4.10
CA PRO A 79 18.06 7.68 -2.78
C PRO A 79 17.21 6.93 -1.75
N ASP A 80 17.82 6.60 -0.62
CA ASP A 80 17.17 5.95 0.51
C ASP A 80 16.36 6.99 1.32
N VAL A 81 15.29 7.48 0.70
CA VAL A 81 14.39 8.50 1.26
C VAL A 81 13.00 7.91 1.38
N GLY A 82 12.52 7.81 2.63
CA GLY A 82 11.15 7.43 2.94
C GLY A 82 10.17 8.53 2.56
N ARG A 83 9.18 8.17 1.75
CA ARG A 83 8.06 8.99 1.29
C ARG A 83 6.77 8.49 1.93
N ALA A 84 5.92 9.39 2.38
CA ALA A 84 4.54 9.04 2.69
C ALA A 84 3.82 8.59 1.42
N ALA A 85 3.24 7.39 1.46
CA ALA A 85 2.53 6.76 0.36
C ALA A 85 1.13 6.37 0.81
N THR A 86 0.19 6.39 -0.13
CA THR A 86 -1.13 5.80 0.06
C THR A 86 -1.43 4.85 -1.07
N LEU A 87 -2.14 3.76 -0.79
CA LEU A 87 -2.66 2.83 -1.80
C LEU A 87 -4.16 2.70 -1.63
N LEU A 88 -4.89 2.80 -2.74
CA LEU A 88 -6.29 2.42 -2.79
C LEU A 88 -6.36 0.88 -2.93
N VAL A 89 -7.06 0.26 -2.00
CA VAL A 89 -7.30 -1.17 -1.93
C VAL A 89 -8.79 -1.41 -2.17
N GLU A 90 -9.09 -2.08 -3.28
CA GLU A 90 -10.44 -2.53 -3.60
C GLU A 90 -10.65 -3.93 -3.01
N LEU A 91 -11.79 -4.11 -2.36
CA LEU A 91 -12.22 -5.35 -1.71
C LEU A 91 -13.28 -6.04 -2.55
N GLU A 92 -13.41 -7.36 -2.38
CA GLU A 92 -14.46 -8.18 -2.98
C GLU A 92 -15.81 -7.93 -2.30
N ASP A 93 -15.80 -7.77 -0.97
CA ASP A 93 -16.99 -7.51 -0.15
C ASP A 93 -16.95 -6.15 0.55
N ASP A 94 -18.11 -5.68 1.02
CA ASP A 94 -18.22 -4.45 1.80
C ASP A 94 -17.50 -4.57 3.14
N VAL A 95 -16.77 -3.54 3.58
CA VAL A 95 -16.01 -3.54 4.85
C VAL A 95 -16.93 -3.86 6.03
N GLY A 96 -18.10 -3.21 6.10
CA GLY A 96 -19.08 -3.46 7.16
C GLY A 96 -18.49 -3.33 8.58
N ASP A 97 -18.75 -4.33 9.42
CA ASP A 97 -18.24 -4.43 10.79
C ASP A 97 -16.92 -5.23 10.88
N ARG A 98 -16.28 -5.55 9.75
CA ARG A 98 -15.04 -6.35 9.71
C ARG A 98 -13.86 -5.57 10.28
N GLU A 99 -12.99 -6.24 11.02
CA GLU A 99 -11.80 -5.62 11.59
C GLU A 99 -10.66 -5.59 10.56
N VAL A 100 -10.06 -4.42 10.34
CA VAL A 100 -8.91 -4.27 9.44
C VAL A 100 -7.62 -4.48 10.22
N ARG A 101 -6.81 -5.47 9.82
CA ARG A 101 -5.56 -5.84 10.50
C ARG A 101 -4.40 -6.01 9.53
N HIS A 102 -3.19 -6.11 10.08
CA HIS A 102 -1.99 -6.41 9.29
C HIS A 102 -2.01 -7.87 8.82
N LEU A 103 -1.69 -8.08 7.55
CA LEU A 103 -1.45 -9.42 7.01
C LEU A 103 0.03 -9.77 7.18
N ASP A 104 0.29 -10.90 7.85
CA ASP A 104 1.65 -11.40 8.07
C ASP A 104 2.29 -11.94 6.78
N GLY A 105 3.62 -11.84 6.69
CA GLY A 105 4.36 -12.00 5.44
C GLY A 105 4.53 -13.39 4.85
N ASP A 106 3.90 -14.41 5.43
CA ASP A 106 4.05 -15.78 4.98
C ASP A 106 3.39 -15.96 3.59
N GLY A 107 4.21 -16.14 2.55
CA GLY A 107 3.76 -16.37 1.18
C GLY A 107 3.30 -15.14 0.39
N LEU A 108 3.49 -13.91 0.90
CA LEU A 108 3.03 -12.68 0.21
C LEU A 108 4.01 -12.13 -0.83
N LEU A 109 5.30 -12.40 -0.65
CA LEU A 109 6.37 -11.86 -1.48
C LEU A 109 6.57 -12.73 -2.71
N ARG A 110 6.58 -12.10 -3.88
CA ARG A 110 6.91 -12.74 -5.15
C ARG A 110 8.44 -12.84 -5.22
N ARG A 111 8.95 -14.03 -5.54
CA ARG A 111 10.39 -14.26 -5.75
C ARG A 111 10.77 -14.03 -7.20
#